data_AF-A0A1E7YXI1-F1
#
_entry.id   AF-A0A1E7YXI1-F1
#
_cell.length_a   1.000
_cell.length_b   1.000
_cell.length_c   1.000
_cell.angle_alpha   90.00
_cell.angle_beta   90.00
_cell.angle_gamma   90.00
#
_symmetry.space_group_name_H-M   'P 1'
#
loop_
_entity.id
_entity.type
_entity.pdbx_description
1 polymer ?
#
loop_
_entity_poly.entity_id
_entity_poly.type
_entity_poly.pdbx_seq_one_letter_code
_entity_poly.pdbx_strand_id
1 'polypeptide(L)'
;MLRFVVLQELDREPCHGYELIKRLTERSGGIYSPSPGMIYPMLTMLEELGLVLVTESGNKRRYSLTDRGKDFLDENRALTQAVAERLEALAKDDWENMRRHLQGLRDAVHERVAVAHGQRQVVARLEEILENALKQVRNL
;
A
#
# COMPACT_ATOMS: atom_id res chain seq x y z
N MET A 1 -14.78 6.14 -4.04
CA MET A 1 -14.10 6.00 -2.73
C MET A 1 -12.60 6.22 -2.85
N LEU A 2 -11.83 5.35 -3.53
CA LEU A 2 -10.36 5.42 -3.56
C LEU A 2 -9.78 6.78 -4.03
N ARG A 3 -10.43 7.45 -4.99
CA ARG A 3 -10.01 8.79 -5.46
C ARG A 3 -9.87 9.83 -4.35
N PHE A 4 -10.73 9.80 -3.32
CA PHE A 4 -10.68 10.76 -2.21
C PHE A 4 -9.45 10.52 -1.34
N VAL A 5 -9.09 9.25 -1.11
CA VAL A 5 -7.87 8.90 -0.38
C VAL A 5 -6.64 9.30 -1.19
N VAL A 6 -6.65 9.06 -2.50
CA VAL A 6 -5.56 9.50 -3.39
C VAL A 6 -5.36 11.01 -3.31
N LEU A 7 -6.44 11.79 -3.41
CA LEU A 7 -6.38 13.24 -3.31
C LEU A 7 -5.90 13.70 -1.92
N GLN A 8 -6.34 13.05 -0.83
CA GLN A 8 -5.83 13.31 0.52
C GLN A 8 -4.32 13.07 0.65
N GLU A 9 -3.79 11.99 0.07
CA GLU A 9 -2.35 11.71 0.13
C GLU A 9 -1.55 12.76 -0.64
N LEU A 10 -2.09 13.25 -1.76
CA LEU A 10 -1.47 14.32 -2.56
C LEU A 10 -1.61 15.70 -1.90
N ASP A 11 -2.64 15.92 -1.08
CA ASP A 11 -2.80 17.14 -0.27
C ASP A 11 -1.72 17.22 0.83
N ARG A 12 -1.38 16.07 1.42
CA ARG A 12 -0.32 15.98 2.43
C ARG A 12 1.05 16.31 1.85
N GLU A 13 1.40 15.65 0.74
CA GLU A 13 2.67 15.89 0.06
C GLU A 13 2.64 15.37 -1.38
N PRO A 14 3.12 16.16 -2.37
CA PRO A 14 3.34 15.68 -3.73
C PRO A 14 4.23 14.44 -3.77
N CYS A 15 3.87 13.45 -4.59
CA CYS A 15 4.62 12.20 -4.64
C CYS A 15 4.59 11.54 -6.02
N HIS A 16 5.40 10.50 -6.19
CA HIS A 16 5.33 9.63 -7.37
C HIS A 16 4.22 8.57 -7.20
N GLY A 17 3.75 7.99 -8.32
CA GLY A 17 2.66 7.00 -8.29
C GLY A 17 2.99 5.74 -7.47
N TYR A 18 4.24 5.29 -7.47
CA TYR A 18 4.67 4.16 -6.63
C TYR A 18 4.71 4.52 -5.14
N GLU A 19 5.05 5.77 -4.80
CA GLU A 19 5.04 6.26 -3.41
C GLU A 19 3.61 6.34 -2.89
N LEU A 20 2.68 6.78 -3.74
CA LEU A 20 1.26 6.80 -3.45
C LEU A 20 0.74 5.38 -3.14
N ILE A 21 1.07 4.38 -3.96
CA ILE A 21 0.72 2.97 -3.69
C ILE A 21 1.24 2.57 -2.32
N LYS A 22 2.51 2.83 -2.02
CA LYS A 22 3.14 2.48 -0.75
C LYS A 22 2.42 3.12 0.44
N ARG A 23 2.13 4.43 0.39
CA ARG A 23 1.44 5.18 1.44
C ARG A 23 0.02 4.64 1.70
N LEU A 24 -0.71 4.31 0.63
CA LEU A 24 -2.05 3.73 0.73
C LEU A 24 -2.01 2.33 1.38
N THR A 25 -1.01 1.52 1.01
CA THR A 25 -0.77 0.23 1.64
C THR A 25 -0.47 0.40 3.13
N GLU A 26 0.42 1.32 3.50
CA GLU A 26 0.76 1.60 4.89
C GLU A 26 -0.43 2.10 5.72
N ARG A 27 -1.28 2.99 5.18
CA ARG A 27 -2.50 3.45 5.86
C ARG A 27 -3.51 2.34 6.14
N SER A 28 -3.57 1.33 5.29
CA SER A 28 -4.41 0.14 5.51
C SER A 28 -3.76 -0.89 6.46
N GLY A 29 -2.62 -0.54 7.07
CA GLY A 29 -1.77 -1.45 7.83
C GLY A 29 -1.02 -2.45 6.97
N GLY A 30 -1.30 -2.54 5.67
CA GLY A 30 -0.78 -3.54 4.73
C GLY A 30 -1.84 -4.51 4.20
N ILE A 31 -3.10 -4.42 4.66
CA ILE A 31 -4.19 -5.29 4.21
C ILE A 31 -4.56 -5.03 2.75
N TYR A 32 -4.52 -3.76 2.36
CA TYR A 32 -4.97 -3.34 1.04
C TYR A 32 -3.85 -2.62 0.32
N SER A 33 -3.36 -3.22 -0.76
CA SER A 33 -2.42 -2.59 -1.69
C SER A 33 -3.08 -2.41 -3.04
N PRO A 34 -3.41 -1.18 -3.47
CA PRO A 34 -3.93 -0.95 -4.81
C PRO A 34 -2.87 -1.26 -5.86
N SER A 35 -3.27 -1.85 -6.98
CA SER A 35 -2.33 -2.20 -8.05
C SER A 35 -1.95 -0.96 -8.89
N PRO A 36 -0.78 -0.98 -9.55
CA PRO A 36 -0.43 0.01 -10.57
C PRO A 36 -1.53 0.24 -11.61
N GLY A 37 -2.14 -0.85 -12.11
CA GLY A 37 -3.22 -0.79 -13.09
C GLY A 37 -4.50 -0.12 -12.60
N MET A 38 -4.67 0.07 -11.29
CA MET A 38 -5.75 0.90 -10.75
C MET A 38 -5.33 2.34 -10.48
N ILE A 39 -4.10 2.56 -9.97
CA ILE A 39 -3.64 3.88 -9.56
C ILE A 39 -3.32 4.78 -10.76
N TYR A 40 -2.61 4.29 -11.76
CA TYR A 40 -2.17 5.14 -12.86
C TYR A 40 -3.35 5.65 -13.72
N PRO A 41 -4.34 4.82 -14.10
CA PRO A 41 -5.53 5.33 -14.80
C PRO A 41 -6.33 6.32 -13.95
N MET A 42 -6.39 6.13 -12.63
CA MET A 42 -7.05 7.08 -11.73
C MET A 42 -6.33 8.42 -11.68
N LEU A 43 -5.00 8.42 -11.62
CA LEU A 43 -4.21 9.65 -11.64
C LEU A 43 -4.39 10.41 -12.96
N THR A 44 -4.42 9.70 -14.10
CA THR A 44 -4.75 10.30 -15.41
C THR A 44 -6.14 10.94 -15.39
N MET A 45 -7.16 10.24 -14.89
CA MET A 45 -8.51 10.80 -14.78
C MET A 45 -8.55 12.04 -13.87
N LEU A 46 -7.83 12.03 -12.74
CA LEU A 46 -7.80 13.17 -11.81
C LEU A 46 -7.06 14.38 -12.39
N GLU A 47 -6.05 14.14 -13.21
CA GLU A 47 -5.35 15.16 -14.00
C GLU A 47 -6.29 15.77 -15.06
N GLU A 48 -7.01 14.95 -15.82
CA GLU A 48 -8.00 15.39 -16.82
C GLU A 48 -9.14 16.22 -16.19
N LEU A 49 -9.52 15.91 -14.95
CA LEU A 49 -10.50 16.69 -14.17
C LEU A 49 -9.92 17.99 -13.60
N GLY A 50 -8.61 18.22 -13.72
CA GLY A 50 -7.91 19.39 -13.18
C GLY A 50 -7.76 19.38 -11.66
N LEU A 51 -7.94 18.22 -11.02
CA LEU A 51 -7.80 18.05 -9.57
C LEU A 51 -6.35 17.76 -9.16
N VAL A 52 -5.57 17.21 -10.08
CA VAL A 52 -4.16 16.86 -9.89
C VAL A 52 -3.33 17.51 -11.00
N LEU A 53 -2.15 18.01 -10.65
CA LEU A 53 -1.14 18.50 -11.58
C LEU A 53 0.01 17.48 -11.64
N VAL A 54 0.43 17.16 -12.86
CA VAL A 54 1.61 16.33 -13.13
C VAL A 54 2.77 17.21 -13.55
N THR A 55 3.91 17.00 -12.89
CA THR A 55 5.19 17.59 -13.28
C THR A 55 6.13 16.46 -13.70
N GLU A 56 6.81 16.63 -14.83
CA GLU A 56 7.77 15.67 -15.33
C GLU A 56 9.20 16.11 -14.96
N SER A 57 9.97 15.19 -14.37
CA SER A 57 11.40 15.36 -14.10
C SER A 57 12.13 14.17 -14.69
N GLY A 58 12.59 14.30 -15.93
CA GLY A 58 13.11 13.18 -16.72
C GLY A 58 12.01 12.14 -16.95
N ASN A 59 12.30 10.86 -16.69
CA ASN A 59 11.33 9.77 -16.86
C ASN A 59 10.38 9.57 -15.66
N LYS A 60 10.39 10.47 -14.66
CA LYS A 60 9.56 10.35 -13.46
C LYS A 60 8.49 11.42 -13.43
N ARG A 61 7.24 10.98 -13.26
CA ARG A 61 6.07 11.84 -13.04
C ARG A 61 5.85 12.08 -11.55
N ARG A 62 5.76 13.33 -11.14
CA ARG A 62 5.37 13.74 -9.79
C ARG A 62 3.97 14.35 -9.83
N TYR A 63 3.10 13.85 -8.98
CA TYR A 63 1.71 14.26 -8.86
C TYR A 63 1.57 15.20 -7.67
N SER A 64 0.79 16.26 -7.83
CA SER A 64 0.50 17.26 -6.80
C SER A 64 -0.96 17.66 -6.86
N LEU A 65 -1.56 17.99 -5.72
CA LEU A 65 -2.95 18.48 -5.70
C LEU A 65 -3.01 19.92 -6.24
N THR A 66 -4.02 20.23 -7.04
CA THR A 66 -4.30 21.62 -7.47
C THR A 66 -5.17 22.34 -6.43
N ASP A 67 -5.30 23.66 -6.54
CA ASP A 67 -6.24 24.42 -5.69
C ASP A 67 -7.68 23.94 -5.89
N ARG A 68 -8.08 23.66 -7.13
CA ARG A 68 -9.37 23.01 -7.43
C ARG A 68 -9.52 21.63 -6.77
N GLY A 69 -8.42 20.87 -6.69
CA GLY A 69 -8.37 19.60 -5.97
C GLY A 69 -8.63 19.76 -4.48
N LYS A 70 -8.10 20.83 -3.86
CA LYS A 70 -8.34 21.18 -2.46
C LYS A 70 -9.80 21.58 -2.23
N ASP A 71 -10.34 22.46 -3.07
CA ASP A 71 -11.74 22.86 -3.02
C ASP A 71 -12.66 21.63 -3.13
N PHE A 72 -12.35 20.72 -4.06
CA PHE A 72 -13.10 19.47 -4.21
C PHE A 72 -13.06 18.59 -2.95
N LEU A 73 -11.91 18.51 -2.25
CA LEU A 73 -11.82 17.78 -0.97
C LEU A 73 -12.67 18.44 0.11
N ASP A 74 -12.64 19.77 0.20
CA ASP A 74 -13.37 20.55 1.20
C ASP A 74 -14.89 20.50 0.99
N GLU A 75 -15.35 20.61 -0.25
CA GLU A 75 -16.75 20.42 -0.64
C GLU A 75 -17.27 19.00 -0.28
N ASN A 76 -16.37 18.02 -0.29
CA ASN A 76 -16.68 16.62 -0.02
C ASN A 76 -16.18 16.16 1.37
N ARG A 77 -15.93 17.07 2.31
CA ARG A 77 -15.25 16.78 3.60
C ARG A 77 -15.83 15.58 4.34
N ALA A 78 -17.16 15.50 4.45
CA ALA A 78 -17.82 14.39 5.15
C ALA A 78 -17.53 13.02 4.52
N LEU A 79 -17.58 12.95 3.18
CA LEU A 79 -17.27 11.73 2.45
C LEU A 79 -15.77 11.40 2.52
N THR A 80 -14.94 12.40 2.32
CA THR A 80 -13.48 12.35 2.44
C THR A 80 -13.05 11.78 3.80
N GLN A 81 -13.68 12.24 4.89
CA GLN A 81 -13.44 11.74 6.23
C GLN A 81 -13.93 10.30 6.41
N ALA A 82 -15.15 9.97 5.99
CA ALA A 82 -15.69 8.61 6.11
C ALA A 82 -14.83 7.56 5.37
N VAL A 83 -14.29 7.90 4.21
CA VAL A 83 -13.40 6.98 3.47
C VAL A 83 -12.06 6.81 4.18
N ALA A 84 -11.50 7.88 4.73
CA ALA A 84 -10.27 7.82 5.53
C ALA A 84 -10.42 6.91 6.76
N GLU A 85 -11.49 7.12 7.53
CA GLU A 85 -11.80 6.30 8.70
C GLU A 85 -12.00 4.84 8.34
N ARG A 86 -12.66 4.54 7.21
CA ARG A 86 -12.83 3.16 6.73
C ARG A 86 -11.51 2.52 6.35
N LEU A 87 -10.61 3.24 5.69
CA LEU A 87 -9.30 2.72 5.32
C LEU A 87 -8.45 2.42 6.56
N GLU A 88 -8.48 3.30 7.56
CA GLU A 88 -7.78 3.12 8.82
C GLU A 88 -8.41 2.02 9.69
N ALA A 89 -9.73 1.84 9.62
CA ALA A 89 -10.41 0.74 10.29
C ALA A 89 -10.01 -0.64 9.74
N LEU A 90 -9.64 -0.74 8.45
CA LEU A 90 -9.04 -1.97 7.93
C LEU A 90 -7.77 -2.30 8.72
N ALA A 91 -6.95 -1.31 9.06
CA ALA A 91 -5.70 -1.54 9.76
C ALA A 91 -5.85 -2.05 11.21
N LYS A 92 -7.04 -1.99 11.83
CA LYS A 92 -7.20 -2.22 13.28
C LYS A 92 -7.16 -3.70 13.70
N ASP A 93 -6.43 -3.92 14.80
CA ASP A 93 -6.20 -5.10 15.65
C ASP A 93 -5.76 -6.43 15.00
N ASP A 94 -6.50 -6.96 14.03
CA ASP A 94 -6.19 -8.30 13.50
C ASP A 94 -4.93 -8.29 12.64
N TRP A 95 -4.79 -7.26 11.80
CA TRP A 95 -3.67 -7.19 10.88
C TRP A 95 -2.39 -6.68 11.52
N GLU A 96 -2.47 -5.79 12.50
CA GLU A 96 -1.26 -5.38 13.23
C GLU A 96 -0.63 -6.57 13.97
N ASN A 97 -1.46 -7.41 14.60
CA ASN A 97 -1.00 -8.67 15.18
C ASN A 97 -0.48 -9.62 14.09
N MET A 98 -1.20 -9.80 12.98
CA MET A 98 -0.74 -10.65 11.87
C MET A 98 0.60 -10.19 11.30
N ARG A 99 0.78 -8.88 11.08
CA ARG A 99 2.02 -8.26 10.60
C ARG A 99 3.18 -8.58 11.54
N ARG A 100 2.97 -8.52 12.86
CA ARG A 100 3.98 -8.88 13.86
C ARG A 100 4.40 -10.35 13.73
N HIS A 101 3.45 -11.26 13.53
CA HIS A 101 3.74 -12.68 13.32
C HIS A 101 4.48 -12.93 12.01
N LEU A 102 4.07 -12.29 10.91
CA LEU A 102 4.74 -12.38 9.61
C LEU A 102 6.17 -11.82 9.66
N GLN A 103 6.38 -10.72 10.38
CA GLN A 103 7.73 -10.18 10.62
C GLN A 103 8.60 -11.16 11.41
N GLY A 104 8.08 -11.73 12.51
CA GLY A 104 8.79 -12.76 13.27
C GLY A 104 9.14 -13.98 12.43
N LEU A 105 8.23 -14.46 11.59
CA LEU A 105 8.48 -15.56 10.66
C LEU A 105 9.60 -15.21 9.66
N ARG A 106 9.54 -14.02 9.05
CA ARG A 106 10.57 -13.56 8.10
C ARG A 106 11.95 -13.50 8.77
N ASP A 107 12.02 -12.91 9.97
CA ASP A 107 13.28 -12.73 10.67
C ASP A 107 13.87 -14.08 11.10
N ALA A 108 13.04 -15.03 11.57
CA ALA A 108 13.45 -16.40 11.87
C ALA A 108 13.95 -17.16 10.62
N VAL A 109 13.29 -16.99 9.47
CA VAL A 109 13.74 -17.58 8.20
C VAL A 109 15.10 -17.00 7.80
N HIS A 110 15.27 -15.68 7.84
CA HIS A 110 16.55 -15.03 7.53
C HIS A 110 17.68 -15.53 8.44
N GLU A 111 17.46 -15.55 9.75
CA GLU A 111 18.44 -16.05 10.72
C GLU A 111 18.83 -17.50 10.41
N ARG A 112 17.83 -18.35 10.15
CA ARG A 112 18.07 -19.77 9.88
C ARG A 112 18.85 -19.99 8.58
N VAL A 113 18.54 -19.23 7.53
CA VAL A 113 19.27 -19.27 6.25
C VAL A 113 20.70 -18.77 6.42
N ALA A 114 20.91 -17.69 7.19
CA ALA A 114 22.24 -17.15 7.45
C ALA A 114 23.13 -18.17 8.18
N VAL A 115 22.60 -18.85 9.20
CA VAL A 115 23.30 -19.88 9.98
C VAL A 115 23.46 -21.20 9.21
N ALA A 116 22.63 -21.45 8.20
CA ALA A 116 22.72 -22.68 7.41
C ALA A 116 24.01 -22.77 6.58
N HIS A 117 24.74 -21.67 6.34
CA HIS A 117 26.02 -21.65 5.60
C HIS A 117 26.03 -22.50 4.30
N GLY A 118 24.92 -22.48 3.55
CA GLY A 118 24.78 -23.25 2.30
C GLY A 118 24.30 -24.70 2.45
N GLN A 119 23.89 -25.14 3.65
CA GLN A 119 23.23 -26.42 3.86
C GLN A 119 21.88 -26.48 3.13
N ARG A 120 21.88 -27.09 1.94
CA ARG A 120 20.68 -27.23 1.09
C ARG A 120 19.50 -27.90 1.79
N GLN A 121 19.77 -28.83 2.72
CA GLN A 121 18.72 -29.53 3.45
C GLN A 121 17.93 -28.60 4.39
N VAL A 122 18.59 -27.60 5.00
CA VAL A 122 17.92 -26.61 5.86
C VAL A 122 17.03 -25.70 5.01
N VAL A 123 17.54 -25.24 3.86
CA VAL A 123 16.76 -24.41 2.92
C VAL A 123 15.55 -25.17 2.39
N ALA A 124 15.72 -26.40 1.91
CA ALA A 124 14.63 -27.23 1.40
C ALA A 124 13.54 -27.48 2.47
N ARG A 125 13.95 -27.66 3.74
CA ARG A 125 12.98 -27.83 4.84
C ARG A 125 12.21 -26.54 5.13
N LEU A 126 12.84 -25.38 5.03
CA LEU A 126 12.17 -24.08 5.19
C LEU A 126 11.17 -23.84 4.04
N GLU A 127 11.54 -24.14 2.80
CA GLU A 127 10.64 -24.07 1.64
C GLU A 127 9.39 -24.94 1.85
N GLU A 128 9.57 -26.20 2.28
CA GLU A 128 8.46 -27.11 2.57
C GLU A 128 7.51 -26.56 3.67
N ILE A 129 8.07 -26.01 4.75
CA ILE A 129 7.28 -25.41 5.84
C ILE A 129 6.45 -24.23 5.30
N LEU A 130 7.06 -23.33 4.53
CA LEU A 130 6.38 -22.16 3.98
C LEU A 130 5.30 -22.56 2.96
N GLU A 131 5.56 -23.54 2.09
CA GLU A 131 4.55 -24.06 1.16
C GLU A 131 3.33 -24.65 1.89
N ASN A 132 3.57 -25.42 2.95
CA ASN A 132 2.49 -26.00 3.75
C ASN A 132 1.67 -24.93 4.46
N ALA A 133 2.34 -23.92 5.04
CA ALA A 133 1.65 -22.78 5.65
C ALA A 133 0.79 -22.03 4.62
N LEU A 134 1.31 -21.77 3.42
CA LEU A 134 0.55 -21.12 2.33
C LEU A 134 -0.67 -21.94 1.91
N LYS A 135 -0.54 -23.26 1.79
CA LYS A 135 -1.67 -24.16 1.47
C LYS A 135 -2.75 -24.10 2.55
N GLN A 136 -2.36 -24.11 3.83
CA GLN A 136 -3.30 -24.00 4.94
C GLN A 136 -4.07 -22.68 4.90
N VAL A 137 -3.38 -21.55 4.72
CA VAL A 137 -4.03 -20.23 4.64
C VAL A 137 -4.98 -20.13 3.45
N ARG A 138 -4.62 -20.68 2.29
CA ARG A 138 -5.48 -20.69 1.09
C ARG A 138 -6.75 -21.53 1.23
N ASN A 139 -6.77 -22.47 2.17
CA ASN A 139 -7.87 -23.41 2.40
C ASN A 139 -8.76 -23.00 3.59
N LEU A 140 -8.51 -21.85 4.21
CA LEU A 140 -9.42 -21.20 5.16
C LEU A 140 -10.61 -20.57 4.41
#